data_AF-A0A9X1GML8-F1
#
_entry.id   AF-A0A9X1GML8-F1
#
_cell.length_a   1.000
_cell.length_b   1.000
_cell.length_c   1.000
_cell.angle_alpha   90.00
_cell.angle_beta   90.00
_cell.angle_gamma   90.00
#
_symmetry.space_group_name_H-M   'P 1'
#
loop_
_entity.id
_entity.type
_entity.pdbx_description
1 polymer ?
#
loop_
_entity_poly.entity_id
_entity_poly.type
_entity_poly.pdbx_seq_one_letter_code
_entity_poly.pdbx_strand_id
1 'polypeptide(L)' 'MTIEQAVLENFRELPADKQQEVLDFIQFLKHKLPAKKRRTPPDSIAGKGKTLGDIVRPIVNEEEWEYLK' A
#
# COMPACT_ATOMS: atom_id res chain seq x y z
N MET A 1 -13.43 24.50 -5.14
CA MET A 1 -12.00 24.54 -5.49
C MET A 1 -11.47 23.13 -5.53
N THR A 2 -10.72 22.77 -6.57
CA THR A 2 -10.02 21.47 -6.61
C THR A 2 -8.62 21.62 -6.01
N ILE A 3 -8.05 20.51 -5.53
CA ILE A 3 -6.68 20.50 -5.00
C ILE A 3 -5.65 20.93 -6.06
N GLU A 4 -5.88 20.57 -7.33
CA GLU A 4 -5.01 20.93 -8.45
C GLU A 4 -4.96 22.44 -8.68
N GLN A 5 -6.12 23.10 -8.62
CA GLN A 5 -6.22 24.56 -8.75
C GLN A 5 -5.47 25.26 -7.62
N ALA A 6 -5.70 24.84 -6.38
CA ALA A 6 -5.04 25.43 -5.21
C ALA A 6 -3.51 25.28 -5.29
N VAL A 7 -3.00 24.11 -5.71
CA VAL A 7 -1.55 23.89 -5.86
C VAL A 7 -0.97 24.77 -6.97
N LEU A 8 -1.64 24.89 -8.12
CA LEU A 8 -1.17 25.74 -9.23
C LEU A 8 -1.12 27.22 -8.87
N GLU A 9 -2.12 27.73 -8.16
CA GLU A 9 -2.16 29.13 -7.72
C GLU A 9 -1.03 29.41 -6.73
N ASN A 10 -0.90 28.60 -5.67
CA ASN A 10 0.17 28.76 -4.68
C ASN A 10 1.57 28.60 -5.29
N PHE A 11 1.76 27.69 -6.24
CA PHE A 11 3.06 27.47 -6.87
C PHE A 11 3.51 28.67 -7.73
N ARG A 12 2.58 29.34 -8.40
CA ARG A 12 2.88 30.52 -9.25
C ARG A 12 3.26 31.75 -8.44
N GLU A 13 2.76 31.88 -7.22
CA GLU A 13 3.10 32.98 -6.31
C GLU A 13 4.51 32.86 -5.71
N LEU A 14 5.13 31.67 -5.79
CA LEU A 14 6.47 31.44 -5.25
C LEU A 14 7.58 32.01 -6.15
N PRO A 15 8.67 32.54 -5.55
CA PRO A 15 9.90 32.83 -6.27
C PRO A 15 10.52 31.58 -6.92
N ALA A 16 11.34 31.79 -7.96
CA ALA A 16 11.95 30.70 -8.74
C ALA A 16 12.72 29.68 -7.87
N ASP A 17 13.46 30.15 -6.87
CA ASP A 17 14.24 29.28 -5.96
C ASP A 17 13.32 28.35 -5.16
N LYS A 18 12.15 28.85 -4.74
CA LYS A 18 11.15 28.09 -3.98
C LYS A 18 10.36 27.14 -4.85
N GLN A 19 10.13 27.49 -6.12
CA GLN A 19 9.56 26.57 -7.10
C GLN A 19 10.49 25.36 -7.31
N GLN A 20 11.80 25.58 -7.41
CA GLN A 20 12.77 24.50 -7.52
C GLN A 20 12.78 23.61 -6.28
N GLU A 21 12.75 24.19 -5.08
CA GLU A 21 12.68 23.42 -3.81
C GLU A 21 11.44 22.49 -3.75
N VAL A 22 10.28 22.98 -4.22
CA VAL A 22 9.06 22.17 -4.31
C VAL A 22 9.22 21.02 -5.31
N LEU A 23 9.83 21.26 -6.48
CA LEU A 23 10.08 20.22 -7.47
C LEU A 23 11.03 19.14 -6.93
N ASP A 24 12.10 19.56 -6.26
CA ASP A 24 13.07 18.66 -5.62
C ASP A 24 12.39 17.81 -4.54
N PHE A 25 11.49 18.41 -3.75
CA PHE A 25 10.72 17.68 -2.73
C PHE A 25 9.75 16.66 -3.34
N ILE A 26 9.08 17.00 -4.44
CA ILE A 26 8.22 16.05 -5.19
C ILE A 26 9.07 14.88 -5.71
N GLN A 27 10.24 15.16 -6.25
CA GLN A 27 11.17 14.12 -6.72
C GLN A 27 11.63 13.23 -5.55
N PHE A 28 11.98 13.84 -4.41
CA PHE A 28 12.30 13.11 -3.19
C PHE A 28 11.15 12.18 -2.77
N LEU A 29 9.92 12.67 -2.71
CA LEU A 29 8.75 11.85 -2.34
C LEU A 29 8.55 10.68 -3.31
N LYS A 30 8.69 10.89 -4.62
CA LYS A 30 8.60 9.81 -5.62
C LYS A 30 9.66 8.73 -5.43
N HIS A 31 10.87 9.10 -5.02
CA HIS A 31 11.95 8.14 -4.75
C HIS A 31 11.85 7.48 -3.36
N LYS A 32 11.37 8.22 -2.34
CA LYS A 32 11.28 7.75 -0.95
C LYS A 32 10.03 6.95 -0.64
N LEU A 33 8.99 7.03 -1.46
CA LEU A 33 7.87 6.10 -1.38
C LEU A 33 8.39 4.76 -1.89
N PRO A 34 8.75 3.79 -1.01
CA PRO A 34 9.12 2.48 -1.51
C PRO A 34 7.89 1.97 -2.26
N ALA A 35 8.06 1.59 -3.54
CA ALA A 35 7.09 0.75 -4.21
C ALA A 35 6.78 -0.37 -3.22
N LYS A 36 5.54 -0.43 -2.72
CA LYS A 36 5.14 -1.17 -1.52
C LYS A 36 5.74 -2.58 -1.58
N LYS A 37 6.92 -2.78 -0.97
CA LYS A 37 7.64 -4.04 -1.03
C LYS A 37 6.84 -4.99 -0.17
N ARG A 38 6.03 -5.83 -0.81
CA ARG A 38 5.38 -6.94 -0.13
C ARG A 38 6.50 -7.82 0.42
N ARG A 39 6.43 -8.17 1.70
CA ARG A 39 7.39 -9.12 2.29
C ARG A 39 7.16 -10.46 1.60
N THR A 40 8.21 -11.03 1.03
CA THR A 40 8.19 -12.41 0.55
C THR A 40 8.55 -13.32 1.72
N PRO A 41 7.76 -14.36 2.01
CA PRO A 41 8.17 -15.36 2.98
C PRO A 41 9.48 -16.03 2.53
N PRO A 42 10.40 -16.39 3.44
CA PRO A 42 11.54 -17.24 3.13
C PRO A 42 11.11 -18.57 2.49
N ASP A 43 11.95 -19.15 1.63
CA ASP A 43 11.68 -20.43 0.95
C ASP A 43 11.39 -21.58 1.93
N SER A 44 11.92 -21.49 3.16
CA SER A 44 11.66 -22.45 4.22
C SER A 44 10.19 -22.51 4.65
N ILE A 45 9.42 -21.42 4.45
CA ILE A 45 8.00 -21.30 4.86
C ILE A 45 7.05 -20.94 3.70
N ALA A 46 7.57 -20.48 2.56
CA ALA A 46 6.77 -20.12 1.40
C ALA A 46 5.91 -21.32 0.94
N GLY A 47 4.60 -21.11 0.81
CA GLY A 47 3.66 -22.17 0.41
C GLY A 47 3.40 -23.27 1.45
N LYS A 48 3.99 -23.19 2.65
CA LYS A 48 3.82 -24.20 3.72
C LYS A 48 2.84 -23.77 4.83
N GLY A 49 2.35 -22.54 4.78
CA GLY A 49 1.36 -22.05 5.74
C GLY A 49 0.03 -22.78 5.56
N LYS A 50 -0.55 -23.26 6.66
CA LYS A 50 -1.92 -23.74 6.72
C LYS A 50 -2.83 -22.58 7.12
N THR A 51 -3.95 -22.41 6.42
CA THR A 51 -4.99 -21.47 6.85
C THR A 51 -5.72 -22.02 8.07
N LEU A 52 -6.47 -21.15 8.77
CA LEU A 52 -7.37 -21.64 9.83
C LEU A 52 -8.33 -22.70 9.27
N GLY A 53 -8.89 -22.48 8.07
CA GLY A 53 -9.72 -23.46 7.38
C GLY A 53 -9.05 -24.83 7.23
N ASP A 54 -7.78 -24.87 6.80
CA ASP A 54 -7.02 -26.12 6.68
C ASP A 54 -6.83 -26.85 8.01
N ILE A 55 -6.76 -26.11 9.13
CA ILE A 55 -6.59 -26.65 10.48
C ILE A 55 -7.92 -27.20 11.02
N VAL A 56 -9.03 -26.51 10.77
CA VAL A 56 -10.35 -26.87 11.33
C VAL A 56 -11.19 -27.78 10.43
N ARG A 57 -10.82 -27.95 9.15
CA ARG A 57 -11.47 -28.88 8.19
C ARG A 57 -11.61 -30.34 8.68
N PRO A 58 -10.66 -30.93 9.43
CA PRO A 58 -10.84 -32.28 9.97
C PRO A 58 -11.81 -32.35 11.16
N ILE A 59 -12.12 -31.20 11.77
CA ILE A 59 -12.94 -31.08 12.98
C ILE A 59 -14.39 -30.76 12.62
N VAL A 60 -14.59 -29.99 11.55
CA VAL A 60 -15.86 -29.40 11.13
C VAL A 60 -16.16 -29.85 9.70
N ASN A 61 -17.35 -30.41 9.48
CA ASN A 61 -17.77 -30.84 8.14
C ASN A 61 -18.21 -29.66 7.26
N GLU A 62 -18.34 -29.86 5.95
CA GLU A 62 -18.69 -28.78 5.00
C GLU A 62 -20.06 -28.15 5.28
N GLU A 63 -21.00 -28.93 5.83
CA GLU A 63 -22.36 -28.46 6.16
C GLU A 63 -22.34 -27.48 7.34
N GLU A 64 -21.50 -27.71 8.35
CA GLU A 64 -21.31 -26.80 9.49
C GLU A 64 -20.66 -25.46 9.08
N TRP A 65 -19.90 -25.42 7.98
CA TRP A 65 -19.32 -24.20 7.43
C TRP A 65 -20.35 -23.30 6.72
N GLU A 66 -21.36 -23.91 6.07
CA GLU A 66 -22.40 -23.16 5.36
C GLU A 66 -23.30 -22.36 6.32
N TYR A 67 -23.35 -22.72 7.61
CA TYR A 67 -24.03 -21.93 8.64
C TYR A 67 -23.29 -20.65 9.08
N LEU A 68 -22.02 -20.46 8.67
CA LEU A 68 -21.19 -19.32 9.05
C LEU A 68 -20.99 -18.28 7.94
N LYS A 69 -21.51 -18.52 6.73
CA LYS A 69 -21.57 -17.54 5.63
C LYS A 69 -22.79 -16.63 5.77
#